data_AF-A0A7X8IP94-F1
#
_entry.id   AF-A0A7X8IP94-F1
#
_cell.length_a   1.000
_cell.length_b   1.000
_cell.length_c   1.000
_cell.angle_alpha   90.00
_cell.angle_beta   90.00
_cell.angle_gamma   90.00
#
_symmetry.space_group_name_H-M   'P 1'
#
loop_
_entity.id
_entity.type
_entity.pdbx_description
1 polymer ?
#
loop_
_entity_poly.entity_id
_entity_poly.type
_entity_poly.pdbx_seq_one_letter_code
_entity_poly.pdbx_strand_id
1 'polypeptide(L)'
;AGRGHKGRKARSGGTVHPWFEGGQMPIQRRLPKRGFRNPFRVSYRVLNLSRLVGLEETEYDIAKMELMGLIPSKGQKGRFPVKVLATLNENEEFTQKVNIKANAFSKRAKEIIEANGGKAEVV
;
A
#
# COMPACT_ATOMS: atom_id res chain seq x y z
N ALA A 1 -10.33 32.75 18.62
CA ALA A 1 -9.99 31.34 18.93
C ALA A 1 -11.25 30.64 19.46
N GLY A 2 -11.95 29.85 18.64
CA GLY A 2 -13.25 29.22 18.95
C GLY A 2 -13.20 28.13 20.04
N ARG A 3 -12.66 28.48 21.22
CA ARG A 3 -12.41 27.56 22.35
C ARG A 3 -13.53 27.56 23.39
N GLY A 4 -14.61 28.34 23.18
CA GLY A 4 -15.69 28.52 24.15
C GLY A 4 -15.26 29.25 25.42
N HIS A 5 -16.07 29.13 26.49
CA HIS A 5 -15.81 29.77 27.78
C HIS A 5 -15.21 28.80 28.81
N LYS A 6 -14.16 29.26 29.52
CA LYS A 6 -13.55 28.59 30.70
C LYS A 6 -13.15 27.12 30.43
N GLY A 7 -12.79 26.39 31.49
CA GLY A 7 -12.34 25.00 31.42
C GLY A 7 -10.86 24.86 31.05
N ARG A 8 -10.29 23.69 31.39
CA ARG A 8 -8.87 23.37 31.14
C ARG A 8 -8.49 23.62 29.68
N LYS A 9 -9.30 23.15 28.73
CA LYS A 9 -9.06 23.30 27.27
C LYS A 9 -9.04 24.75 26.75
N ALA A 10 -9.61 25.71 27.48
CA ALA A 10 -9.56 27.13 27.10
C ALA A 10 -8.37 27.89 27.70
N ARG A 11 -7.63 27.30 28.66
CA ARG A 11 -6.46 27.92 29.29
C ARG A 11 -5.20 27.68 28.47
N SER A 12 -4.25 28.62 28.55
CA SER A 12 -2.91 28.42 28.00
C SER A 12 -2.26 27.20 28.66
N GLY A 13 -1.68 26.30 27.86
CA GLY A 13 -1.11 25.04 28.34
C GLY A 13 -2.13 23.97 28.80
N GLY A 14 -3.42 24.25 28.71
CA GLY A 14 -4.47 23.38 29.24
C GLY A 14 -4.87 22.25 28.29
N THR A 15 -3.93 21.37 27.94
CA THR A 15 -4.21 20.17 27.15
C THR A 15 -4.41 18.95 28.05
N VAL A 16 -5.07 17.95 27.48
CA VAL A 16 -5.26 16.63 28.09
C VAL A 16 -4.59 15.64 27.15
N HIS A 17 -3.89 14.64 27.70
CA HIS A 17 -3.25 13.64 26.86
C HIS A 17 -4.29 12.95 25.96
N PRO A 18 -3.97 12.64 24.69
CA PRO A 18 -4.93 12.04 23.75
C PRO A 18 -5.59 10.75 24.24
N TRP A 19 -4.91 10.01 25.12
CA TRP A 19 -5.37 8.73 25.67
C TRP A 19 -6.10 8.85 27.01
N PHE A 20 -6.29 10.04 27.58
CA PHE A 20 -6.91 10.21 28.89
C PHE A 20 -8.43 10.37 28.76
N GLU A 21 -9.18 9.48 29.42
CA GLU A 21 -10.65 9.37 29.35
C GLU A 21 -11.34 9.87 30.64
N GLY A 22 -10.82 10.92 31.28
CA GLY A 22 -11.51 11.56 32.41
C GLY A 22 -11.41 10.83 33.76
N GLY A 23 -10.53 9.83 33.89
CA GLY A 23 -10.35 9.02 35.11
C GLY A 23 -10.67 7.54 34.90
N GLN A 24 -11.35 7.19 33.81
CA GLN A 24 -11.49 5.81 33.38
C GLN A 24 -10.13 5.25 32.92
N MET A 25 -9.88 3.95 33.15
CA MET A 25 -8.67 3.30 32.60
C MET A 25 -8.63 3.47 31.07
N PRO A 26 -7.60 4.02 30.44
CA PRO A 26 -7.56 4.20 28.98
C PRO A 26 -7.77 2.90 28.19
N ILE A 27 -8.42 2.98 27.02
CA ILE A 27 -8.68 1.81 26.15
C ILE A 27 -7.42 0.98 25.85
N GLN A 28 -6.29 1.64 25.60
CA GLN A 28 -4.99 1.00 25.34
C GLN A 28 -4.43 0.18 26.50
N ARG A 29 -4.96 0.37 27.72
CA ARG A 29 -4.63 -0.43 28.91
C ARG A 29 -5.67 -1.51 29.20
N ARG A 30 -6.92 -1.33 28.75
CA ARG A 30 -8.00 -2.33 28.92
C ARG A 30 -7.83 -3.50 27.96
N LEU A 31 -7.43 -3.22 26.72
CA LEU A 31 -7.30 -4.24 25.69
C LEU A 31 -5.97 -5.01 25.83
N PRO A 32 -5.99 -6.35 25.71
CA PRO A 32 -4.75 -7.13 25.74
C PRO A 32 -3.88 -6.80 24.52
N LYS A 33 -2.56 -6.78 24.71
CA LYS A 33 -1.62 -6.74 23.59
C LYS A 33 -1.73 -8.07 22.84
N ARG A 34 -2.05 -8.02 21.55
CA ARG A 34 -2.18 -9.20 20.68
C ARG A 34 -1.24 -9.08 19.48
N GLY A 35 -0.71 -10.22 19.04
CA GLY A 35 0.18 -10.33 17.90
C GLY A 35 1.68 -10.27 18.25
N PHE A 36 2.52 -10.49 17.25
CA PHE A 36 3.97 -10.39 17.33
C PHE A 36 4.51 -9.77 16.03
N ARG A 37 5.72 -9.20 16.08
CA ARG A 37 6.39 -8.67 14.89
C ARG A 37 7.31 -9.73 14.29
N ASN A 38 6.97 -10.25 13.11
CA ASN A 38 7.84 -11.17 12.37
C ASN A 38 9.02 -10.40 11.71
N PRO A 39 10.29 -10.63 12.12
CA PRO A 39 11.45 -9.97 11.52
C PRO A 39 11.79 -10.52 10.12
N PHE A 40 11.36 -11.73 9.78
CA PHE A 40 11.65 -12.40 8.50
C PHE A 40 10.60 -12.12 7.43
N ARG A 41 9.65 -11.22 7.69
CA ARG A 41 8.61 -10.87 6.72
C ARG A 41 9.25 -10.19 5.50
N VAL A 42 9.18 -10.85 4.35
CA VAL A 42 9.56 -10.23 3.07
C VAL A 42 8.55 -9.14 2.74
N SER A 43 9.03 -7.91 2.64
CA SER A 43 8.24 -6.79 2.16
C SER A 43 8.35 -6.72 0.65
N TYR A 44 7.24 -6.40 -0.02
CA TYR A 44 7.19 -6.26 -1.47
C TYR A 44 6.84 -4.83 -1.86
N ARG A 45 7.34 -4.41 -3.02
CA ARG A 45 6.88 -3.22 -3.73
C ARG A 45 5.69 -3.66 -4.56
N VAL A 46 4.56 -3.01 -4.34
CA VAL A 46 3.30 -3.43 -4.96
C VAL A 46 3.07 -2.63 -6.24
N LEU A 47 2.81 -3.34 -7.33
CA LEU A 47 2.27 -2.78 -8.57
C LEU A 47 0.85 -3.33 -8.77
N ASN A 48 -0.14 -2.45 -8.89
CA ASN A 48 -1.51 -2.83 -9.21
C ASN A 48 -1.76 -2.70 -10.71
N LEU A 49 -2.54 -3.62 -11.29
CA LEU A 49 -2.90 -3.58 -12.71
C LEU A 49 -3.65 -2.30 -13.10
N SER A 50 -4.43 -1.69 -12.19
CA SER A 50 -5.09 -0.40 -12.45
C SER A 50 -4.11 0.72 -12.83
N ARG A 51 -2.87 0.68 -12.33
CA ARG A 51 -1.86 1.69 -12.66
C ARG A 51 -1.30 1.56 -14.07
N LEU A 52 -1.55 0.44 -14.74
CA LEU A 52 -1.10 0.19 -16.11
C LEU A 52 -2.17 0.59 -17.14
N VAL A 53 -3.43 0.72 -16.72
CA VAL A 53 -4.54 1.11 -17.59
C VAL A 53 -4.26 2.49 -18.19
N GLY A 54 -4.32 2.59 -19.52
CA GLY A 54 -4.09 3.83 -20.26
C GLY A 54 -2.63 4.13 -20.59
N LEU A 55 -1.68 3.28 -20.17
CA LEU A 55 -0.30 3.36 -20.65
C LEU A 55 -0.18 2.65 -22.01
N GLU A 56 0.59 3.23 -22.92
CA GLU A 56 0.83 2.69 -24.26
C GLU A 56 1.94 1.62 -24.29
N GLU A 57 2.66 1.47 -23.18
CA GLU A 57 3.75 0.52 -23.10
C GLU A 57 3.25 -0.91 -22.90
N THR A 58 3.83 -1.82 -23.69
CA THR A 58 3.48 -3.24 -23.69
C THR A 58 4.46 -4.09 -22.88
N GLU A 59 5.67 -3.61 -22.63
CA GLU A 59 6.71 -4.36 -21.91
C GLU A 59 7.17 -3.61 -20.66
N TYR A 60 7.04 -4.29 -19.51
CA TYR A 60 7.42 -3.76 -18.21
C TYR A 60 8.46 -4.66 -17.54
N ASP A 61 9.64 -4.09 -17.33
CA ASP A 61 10.70 -4.63 -16.49
C ASP A 61 10.83 -3.80 -15.20
N ILE A 62 11.44 -4.35 -14.15
CA ILE A 62 11.58 -3.69 -12.84
C ILE A 62 12.25 -2.31 -12.99
N ALA A 63 13.33 -2.22 -13.77
CA ALA A 63 14.02 -0.95 -14.03
C ALA A 63 13.13 0.07 -14.74
N LYS A 64 12.28 -0.38 -15.68
CA LYS A 64 11.37 0.49 -16.42
C LYS A 64 10.25 1.01 -15.52
N MET A 65 9.67 0.13 -14.71
CA MET A 65 8.64 0.52 -13.73
C MET A 65 9.19 1.54 -12.72
N GLU A 66 10.48 1.48 -12.38
CA GLU A 66 11.15 2.48 -11.55
C GLU A 66 11.27 3.84 -12.23
N LEU A 67 11.70 3.86 -13.50
CA LEU A 67 11.83 5.09 -14.28
C LEU A 67 10.49 5.80 -14.46
N MET A 68 9.43 5.03 -14.70
CA MET A 68 8.05 5.56 -14.82
C MET A 68 7.43 5.96 -13.48
N GLY A 69 8.10 5.71 -12.34
CA GLY A 69 7.55 5.99 -11.02
C GLY A 69 6.34 5.12 -10.63
N LEU A 70 6.16 3.97 -11.29
CA LEU A 70 5.12 3.00 -10.98
C LEU A 70 5.43 2.24 -9.68
N ILE A 71 6.72 2.10 -9.35
CA ILE A 71 7.18 1.48 -8.11
C ILE A 71 8.24 2.34 -7.42
N PRO A 72 8.30 2.34 -6.07
CA PRO A 72 9.22 3.20 -5.34
C PRO A 72 10.67 2.72 -5.51
N SER A 73 11.53 3.53 -6.14
CA SER A 73 12.95 3.21 -6.39
C SER A 73 13.89 3.66 -5.27
N LYS A 74 13.47 4.62 -4.43
CA LYS A 74 14.32 5.24 -3.40
C LYS A 74 14.07 4.70 -1.99
N GLY A 75 15.09 4.81 -1.14
CA GLY A 75 15.04 4.47 0.29
C GLY A 75 14.95 2.97 0.57
N GLN A 76 14.53 2.60 1.79
CA GLN A 76 14.44 1.20 2.23
C GLN A 76 13.55 0.34 1.31
N LYS A 77 12.53 0.96 0.70
CA LYS A 77 11.58 0.28 -0.19
C LYS A 77 12.16 -0.12 -1.54
N GLY A 78 13.18 0.59 -2.05
CA GLY A 78 13.79 0.26 -3.34
C GLY A 78 14.49 -1.10 -3.35
N ARG A 79 14.93 -1.59 -2.19
CA ARG A 79 15.61 -2.89 -2.03
C ARG A 79 14.67 -4.08 -1.99
N PHE A 80 13.36 -3.85 -1.94
CA PHE A 80 12.37 -4.92 -1.80
C PHE A 80 12.00 -5.52 -3.17
N PRO A 81 11.68 -6.82 -3.23
CA PRO A 81 11.17 -7.47 -4.43
C PRO A 81 9.84 -6.86 -4.88
N VAL A 82 9.51 -6.99 -6.17
CA VAL A 82 8.28 -6.46 -6.76
C VAL A 82 7.21 -7.55 -6.80
N LYS A 83 5.98 -7.19 -6.38
CA LYS A 83 4.80 -8.04 -6.49
C LYS A 83 3.69 -7.35 -7.26
N VAL A 84 3.16 -8.03 -8.29
CA VAL A 84 2.03 -7.54 -9.09
C VAL A 84 0.72 -8.07 -8.52
N LEU A 85 -0.25 -7.17 -8.34
CA LEU A 85 -1.57 -7.48 -7.79
C LEU A 85 -2.69 -7.09 -8.76
N ALA A 86 -3.79 -7.82 -8.66
CA ALA A 86 -4.96 -7.71 -9.53
C ALA A 86 -5.97 -6.62 -9.10
N THR A 87 -5.57 -5.69 -8.24
CA THR A 87 -6.49 -4.65 -7.77
C THR A 87 -6.84 -3.74 -8.95
N LEU A 88 -8.12 -3.76 -9.32
CA LEU A 88 -8.75 -2.92 -10.33
C LEU A 88 -9.82 -2.06 -9.63
N ASN A 89 -10.10 -0.88 -10.17
CA ASN A 89 -11.23 -0.07 -9.69
C ASN A 89 -12.55 -0.67 -10.20
N GLU A 90 -13.67 -0.39 -9.53
CA GLU A 90 -14.96 -1.06 -9.74
C GLU A 90 -15.51 -1.00 -11.19
N ASN A 91 -15.01 -0.10 -12.03
CA ASN A 91 -15.40 0.06 -13.43
C ASN A 91 -14.26 -0.13 -14.44
N GLU A 92 -13.09 -0.63 -14.03
CA GLU A 92 -11.92 -0.79 -14.90
C GLU A 92 -11.68 -2.26 -15.23
N GLU A 93 -11.97 -2.64 -16.47
CA GLU A 93 -11.50 -3.91 -17.03
C GLU A 93 -10.07 -3.72 -17.57
N PHE A 94 -9.18 -4.63 -17.18
CA PHE A 94 -7.85 -4.66 -17.75
C PHE A 94 -7.93 -5.39 -19.09
N THR A 95 -7.81 -4.65 -20.20
CA THR A 95 -7.94 -5.17 -21.57
C THR A 95 -6.65 -5.12 -22.37
N GLN A 96 -5.59 -4.54 -21.79
CA GLN A 96 -4.32 -4.32 -22.48
C GLN A 96 -3.45 -5.58 -22.49
N LYS A 97 -2.82 -5.86 -23.64
CA LYS A 97 -1.82 -6.90 -23.75
C LYS A 97 -0.47 -6.39 -23.24
N VAL A 98 -0.06 -6.87 -22.06
CA VAL A 98 1.21 -6.49 -21.43
C VAL A 98 2.06 -7.69 -21.05
N ASN A 99 3.37 -7.54 -21.22
CA ASN A 99 4.39 -8.47 -20.77
C ASN A 99 5.08 -7.87 -19.55
N ILE A 100 4.98 -8.55 -18.41
CA ILE A 100 5.47 -8.05 -17.12
C ILE A 100 6.50 -9.02 -16.54
N LYS A 101 7.68 -8.50 -16.19
CA LYS A 101 8.73 -9.20 -15.44
C LYS A 101 8.75 -8.71 -13.99
N ALA A 102 8.50 -9.59 -13.03
CA ALA A 102 8.49 -9.24 -11.60
C ALA A 102 8.78 -10.46 -10.71
N ASN A 103 9.17 -10.23 -9.45
CA ASN A 103 9.55 -11.31 -8.53
C ASN A 103 8.36 -12.14 -8.03
N ALA A 104 7.15 -11.61 -8.05
CA ALA A 104 5.95 -12.31 -7.63
C ALA A 104 4.68 -11.76 -8.28
N PHE A 105 3.68 -12.63 -8.47
CA PHE A 105 2.35 -12.26 -8.95
C PHE A 105 1.28 -12.81 -8.00
N SER A 106 0.15 -12.12 -7.85
CA SER A 106 -1.04 -12.75 -7.30
C SER A 106 -1.65 -13.69 -8.35
N LYS A 107 -2.32 -14.76 -7.88
CA LYS A 107 -2.96 -15.75 -8.76
C LYS A 107 -3.90 -15.07 -9.77
N ARG A 108 -4.80 -14.23 -9.26
CA ARG A 108 -5.73 -13.44 -10.08
C ARG A 108 -5.03 -12.50 -11.07
N ALA A 109 -3.89 -11.92 -10.70
CA ALA A 109 -3.19 -11.00 -11.61
C ALA A 109 -2.62 -11.76 -12.81
N LYS A 110 -2.03 -12.92 -12.55
CA LYS A 110 -1.52 -13.81 -13.60
C LYS A 110 -2.63 -14.24 -14.55
N GLU A 111 -3.77 -14.68 -14.02
CA GLU A 111 -4.94 -15.10 -14.81
C GLU A 111 -5.45 -13.96 -15.72
N ILE A 112 -5.58 -12.73 -15.20
CA ILE A 112 -6.03 -11.58 -15.98
C ILE A 112 -5.03 -11.20 -17.08
N ILE A 113 -3.73 -11.20 -16.79
CA ILE A 113 -2.69 -10.88 -17.77
C ILE A 113 -2.70 -11.91 -18.91
N GLU A 114 -2.76 -13.20 -18.57
CA GLU A 114 -2.76 -14.29 -19.54
C GLU A 114 -4.07 -14.34 -20.36
N ALA A 115 -5.22 -14.04 -19.75
CA ALA A 115 -6.51 -13.97 -20.45
C ALA A 115 -6.54 -12.89 -21.55
N ASN A 116 -5.81 -11.78 -21.34
CA ASN A 116 -5.67 -10.71 -22.34
C ASN A 116 -4.50 -10.95 -23.32
N GLY A 117 -3.91 -12.15 -23.30
CA GLY A 117 -2.82 -12.54 -24.21
C GLY A 117 -1.46 -11.92 -23.86
N GLY A 118 -1.30 -11.39 -22.65
CA GLY A 118 -0.04 -10.92 -22.09
C GLY A 118 0.80 -12.04 -21.45
N LYS A 119 2.00 -11.71 -20.97
CA LYS A 119 2.91 -12.67 -20.35
C LYS A 119 3.36 -12.22 -18.96
N ALA A 120 3.17 -13.06 -17.95
CA ALA A 120 3.66 -12.83 -16.59
C ALA A 120 4.90 -13.69 -16.32
N GLU A 121 6.09 -13.09 -16.37
CA GLU A 121 7.37 -13.76 -16.13
C GLU A 121 7.87 -13.50 -14.71
N VAL A 122 8.21 -14.57 -13.99
CA VAL A 122 8.80 -14.50 -12.65
C VAL A 122 10.32 -14.47 -12.77
N VAL A 123 10.95 -13.40 -12.28
CA VAL A 123 12.41 -13.15 -12.33
C VAL A 123 12.96 -12.84 -10.94
#